data_AF-A0A6C0HM81-F1
#
_entry.id   AF-A0A6C0HM81-F1
#
_cell.length_a   1.000
_cell.length_b   1.000
_cell.length_c   1.000
_cell.angle_alpha   90.00
_cell.angle_beta   90.00
_cell.angle_gamma   90.00
#
_symmetry.space_group_name_H-M   'P 1'
#
loop_
_entity.id
_entity.type
_entity.pdbx_description
1 polymer ?
#
loop_
_entity_poly.entity_id
_entity_poly.type
_entity_poly.pdbx_seq_one_letter_code
_entity_poly.pdbx_strand_id
1 'polypeptide(L)'
;MKNNRIVLHLPFSKYKKNVIVQIKDADKRLTLYNFLVQNQYISTADNIYIISGTKLVSKTTTLYNLITNGCTIFDVHPVLYGGGLIDMFMGIIKIGEFFLIIPNILIWFFKTILWLVQFIPWLCYTFLNPMKIAHDVVNALLTIMLALLMVPVDFFFAAAQYGAHILEFMMSGVWGWDQSNLTAIDKNSDYFKKSKDCRDKKCYLSKNNTVPFSILLGTIICPPLGVFMVYGFTGWLNILICLVLTVIFYFPGLIYAMLIVYN
;
A
#
# COMPACT_ATOMS: atom_id res chain seq x y z
N MET A 1 11.77 -40.02 -44.28
CA MET A 1 11.42 -38.59 -44.20
C MET A 1 12.69 -37.77 -44.07
N LYS A 2 13.00 -36.87 -45.03
CA LYS A 2 14.17 -35.97 -44.93
C LYS A 2 13.84 -34.85 -43.94
N ASN A 3 14.61 -34.73 -42.86
CA ASN A 3 14.49 -33.64 -41.90
C ASN A 3 14.97 -32.34 -42.56
N ASN A 4 14.03 -31.49 -42.99
CA ASN A 4 14.36 -30.18 -43.55
C ASN A 4 14.61 -29.19 -42.40
N ARG A 5 15.87 -28.95 -42.07
CA ARG A 5 16.26 -27.87 -41.14
C ARG A 5 16.45 -26.59 -41.95
N ILE A 6 15.83 -25.50 -41.48
CA ILE A 6 16.08 -24.15 -42.00
C ILE A 6 16.94 -23.45 -40.96
N VAL A 7 18.10 -22.95 -41.38
CA VAL A 7 19.01 -22.18 -40.52
C VAL A 7 18.94 -20.74 -40.98
N LEU A 8 18.54 -19.84 -40.08
CA LEU A 8 18.50 -18.41 -40.32
C LEU A 8 19.69 -17.76 -39.61
N HIS A 9 20.64 -17.26 -40.39
CA HIS A 9 21.74 -16.44 -39.87
C HIS A 9 21.31 -14.97 -39.89
N LEU A 10 20.94 -14.44 -38.73
CA LEU A 10 20.63 -13.03 -38.56
C LEU A 10 21.90 -12.30 -38.06
N PRO A 11 22.47 -11.35 -38.83
CA PRO A 11 23.68 -10.63 -38.42
C PRO A 11 23.40 -9.52 -37.38
N PHE A 12 22.14 -9.34 -36.98
CA PHE A 12 21.73 -8.20 -36.16
C PHE A 12 21.75 -8.49 -34.67
N SER A 13 22.92 -8.27 -34.08
CA SER A 13 23.06 -7.81 -32.70
C SER A 13 24.55 -7.74 -32.38
N LYS A 14 24.94 -6.84 -31.47
CA LYS A 14 26.25 -6.84 -30.80
C LYS A 14 26.60 -8.21 -30.18
N TYR A 15 25.63 -9.13 -30.16
CA TYR A 15 25.75 -10.56 -29.90
C TYR A 15 25.40 -11.36 -31.16
N LYS A 16 26.40 -11.99 -31.80
CA LYS A 16 26.20 -13.03 -32.82
C LYS A 16 25.41 -14.19 -32.20
N LYS A 17 24.08 -14.19 -32.33
CA LYS A 17 23.24 -15.31 -31.89
C LYS A 17 22.59 -15.92 -33.11
N ASN A 18 23.07 -17.11 -33.50
CA ASN A 18 22.43 -17.89 -34.54
C ASN A 18 21.09 -18.40 -34.01
N VAL A 19 19.98 -17.98 -34.63
CA VAL A 19 18.65 -18.48 -34.29
C VAL A 19 18.35 -19.65 -35.23
N ILE A 20 18.55 -20.87 -34.73
CA ILE A 20 18.26 -22.10 -35.48
C ILE A 20 16.79 -22.46 -35.22
N VAL A 21 15.92 -22.28 -36.22
CA VAL A 21 14.51 -22.68 -36.12
C VAL A 21 14.30 -24.02 -36.84
N GLN A 22 14.13 -25.11 -36.09
CA GLN A 22 13.83 -26.41 -36.68
C GLN A 22 12.33 -26.52 -37.00
N ILE A 23 11.98 -26.60 -38.29
CA ILE A 23 10.59 -26.75 -38.74
C ILE A 23 10.35 -28.21 -39.11
N LYS A 24 9.56 -28.94 -38.32
CA LYS A 24 9.25 -30.36 -38.56
C LYS A 24 7.99 -30.61 -39.38
N ASP A 25 7.08 -29.64 -39.53
CA ASP A 25 5.78 -29.81 -40.20
C ASP A 25 5.48 -28.71 -41.23
N ALA A 26 4.71 -29.06 -42.26
CA ALA A 26 4.29 -28.16 -43.33
C ALA A 26 3.40 -27.00 -42.81
N ASP A 27 2.52 -27.26 -41.83
CA ASP A 27 1.66 -26.23 -41.19
C ASP A 27 2.45 -25.19 -40.39
N LYS A 28 3.69 -25.51 -39.99
CA LYS A 28 4.57 -24.58 -39.26
C LYS A 28 5.25 -23.54 -40.16
N ARG A 29 5.10 -23.64 -41.49
CA ARG A 29 5.65 -22.66 -42.45
C ARG A 29 4.90 -21.32 -42.39
N LEU A 30 3.58 -21.36 -42.19
CA LEU A 30 2.75 -20.16 -42.04
C LEU A 30 3.08 -19.42 -40.73
N THR A 31 3.39 -20.17 -39.68
CA THR A 31 3.78 -19.63 -38.37
C THR A 31 5.13 -18.93 -38.41
N LEU A 32 6.08 -19.43 -39.21
CA LEU A 32 7.39 -18.77 -39.40
C LEU A 32 7.26 -17.44 -40.14
N TYR A 33 6.45 -17.40 -41.21
CA TYR A 33 6.18 -16.16 -41.93
C TYR A 33 5.55 -15.12 -41.00
N ASN A 34 4.52 -15.53 -40.26
CA ASN A 34 3.89 -14.66 -39.27
C ASN A 34 4.84 -14.24 -38.15
N PHE A 35 5.75 -15.10 -37.69
CA PHE A 35 6.78 -14.75 -36.70
C PHE A 35 7.77 -13.71 -37.24
N LEU A 36 8.22 -13.85 -38.49
CA LEU A 36 9.15 -12.88 -39.11
C LEU A 36 8.47 -11.54 -39.39
N VAL A 37 7.19 -11.54 -39.76
CA VAL A 37 6.38 -10.34 -39.98
C VAL A 37 6.02 -9.66 -38.65
N GLN A 38 5.58 -10.42 -37.64
CA GLN A 38 5.21 -9.88 -36.31
C GLN A 38 6.40 -9.27 -35.58
N ASN A 39 7.60 -9.85 -35.72
CA ASN A 39 8.81 -9.29 -35.10
C ASN A 39 9.43 -8.14 -35.91
N GLN A 40 8.69 -7.56 -36.88
CA GLN A 40 9.08 -6.38 -37.67
C GLN A 40 10.41 -6.48 -38.43
N TYR A 41 10.99 -7.68 -38.61
CA TYR A 41 12.23 -7.83 -39.38
C TYR A 41 12.05 -7.59 -40.89
N ILE A 42 10.82 -7.64 -41.39
CA ILE A 42 10.50 -7.61 -42.84
C ILE A 42 9.76 -6.32 -43.25
N SER A 43 9.22 -5.52 -42.32
CA SER A 43 8.38 -4.37 -42.70
C SER A 43 9.14 -3.16 -43.27
N THR A 44 10.47 -3.22 -43.34
CA THR A 44 11.32 -2.25 -44.04
C THR A 44 12.12 -2.95 -45.15
N ALA A 45 11.40 -3.59 -46.07
CA ALA A 45 11.92 -4.45 -47.12
C ALA A 45 12.86 -3.77 -48.14
N ASP A 46 13.02 -2.44 -48.10
CA ASP A 46 13.82 -1.72 -49.09
C ASP A 46 15.34 -1.94 -48.93
N ASN A 47 15.77 -2.37 -47.75
CA ASN A 47 17.16 -2.24 -47.28
C ASN A 47 17.86 -3.58 -47.04
N ILE A 48 17.36 -4.69 -47.59
CA ILE A 48 17.91 -6.03 -47.35
C ILE A 48 18.06 -6.76 -48.68
N TYR A 49 19.16 -7.48 -48.87
CA TYR A 49 19.32 -8.47 -49.94
C TYR A 49 19.33 -9.87 -49.36
N ILE A 50 18.60 -10.77 -50.05
CA ILE A 50 18.51 -12.19 -49.68
C ILE A 50 19.35 -12.98 -50.68
N ILE A 51 20.27 -13.77 -50.16
CA ILE A 51 21.11 -14.68 -50.94
C ILE A 51 20.63 -16.10 -50.68
N SER A 52 20.37 -16.87 -51.72
CA SER A 52 20.05 -18.30 -51.60
C SER A 52 21.14 -19.10 -52.32
N GLY A 53 21.96 -19.79 -51.53
CA GLY A 53 23.18 -20.42 -52.02
C GLY A 53 24.15 -19.37 -52.55
N THR A 54 24.46 -19.40 -53.85
CA THR A 54 25.35 -18.43 -54.51
C THR A 54 24.62 -17.38 -55.35
N LYS A 55 23.28 -17.41 -55.38
CA LYS A 55 22.49 -16.52 -56.24
C LYS A 55 21.78 -15.46 -55.39
N LEU A 56 21.88 -14.21 -55.84
CA LEU A 56 21.10 -13.10 -55.31
C LEU A 56 19.65 -13.27 -55.75
N VAL A 57 18.73 -13.25 -54.79
CA VAL A 57 17.31 -13.33 -55.09
C VAL A 57 16.79 -11.96 -55.52
N SER A 58 16.08 -11.91 -56.65
CA SER A 58 15.46 -10.67 -57.13
C SER A 58 14.46 -10.13 -56.10
N LYS A 59 14.48 -8.79 -55.89
CA LYS A 59 13.56 -8.07 -54.99
C LYS A 59 12.08 -8.30 -55.30
N THR A 60 11.75 -8.66 -56.54
CA THR A 60 10.37 -8.94 -56.98
C THR A 60 9.87 -10.32 -56.56
N THR A 61 10.75 -11.21 -56.11
CA THR A 61 10.38 -12.57 -55.71
C THR A 61 9.87 -12.54 -54.29
N THR A 62 8.60 -12.88 -54.07
CA THR A 62 8.05 -12.99 -52.72
C THR A 62 8.77 -14.10 -51.97
N LEU A 63 9.06 -13.88 -50.67
CA LEU A 63 9.69 -14.88 -49.80
C LEU A 63 8.93 -16.22 -49.83
N TYR A 64 7.61 -16.15 -49.99
CA TYR A 64 6.74 -17.30 -50.15
C TYR A 64 7.15 -18.19 -51.33
N ASN A 65 7.39 -17.60 -52.51
CA ASN A 65 7.80 -18.34 -53.70
C ASN A 65 9.16 -19.03 -53.55
N LEU A 66 10.05 -18.48 -52.73
CA LEU A 66 11.35 -19.10 -52.45
C LEU A 66 11.21 -20.31 -51.52
N ILE A 67 10.32 -20.22 -50.54
CA ILE A 67 10.05 -21.30 -49.58
C ILE A 67 9.30 -22.46 -50.26
N THR A 68 8.39 -22.17 -51.19
CA THR A 68 7.65 -23.20 -51.94
C THR A 68 8.55 -23.94 -52.95
N ASN A 69 9.53 -23.26 -53.53
CA ASN A 69 10.50 -23.85 -54.46
C ASN A 69 11.59 -24.73 -53.79
N GLY A 70 11.49 -24.98 -52.48
CA GLY A 70 12.37 -25.94 -51.79
C GLY A 70 13.75 -25.41 -51.42
N CYS A 71 13.98 -24.10 -51.45
CA CYS A 71 15.21 -23.50 -50.90
C CYS A 71 15.20 -23.57 -49.37
N THR A 72 16.22 -24.19 -48.78
CA THR A 72 16.32 -24.44 -47.33
C THR A 72 17.28 -23.52 -46.59
N ILE A 73 18.13 -22.77 -47.30
CA ILE A 73 19.15 -21.90 -46.72
C ILE A 73 19.05 -20.51 -47.37
N PHE A 74 18.92 -19.49 -46.53
CA PHE A 74 18.88 -18.08 -46.93
C PHE A 74 19.80 -17.28 -46.03
N ASP A 75 20.68 -16.50 -46.64
CA ASP A 75 21.50 -15.50 -45.95
C ASP A 75 20.91 -14.12 -46.19
N VAL A 76 20.65 -13.42 -45.10
CA VAL A 76 19.98 -12.12 -45.10
C VAL A 76 21.02 -11.06 -44.71
N HIS A 77 21.32 -10.16 -45.64
CA HIS A 77 22.31 -9.11 -45.42
C HIS A 77 21.66 -7.73 -45.52
N PRO A 78 21.94 -6.81 -44.58
CA PRO A 78 21.58 -5.42 -44.77
C PRO A 78 22.31 -4.80 -45.95
N VAL A 79 21.59 -3.99 -46.72
CA VAL A 79 22.20 -3.01 -47.61
C VAL A 79 22.96 -2.03 -46.75
N LEU A 80 24.26 -1.93 -46.98
CA LEU A 80 25.12 -0.93 -46.35
C LEU A 80 24.81 0.40 -47.03
N TYR A 81 23.97 1.22 -46.41
CA TYR A 81 23.84 2.63 -46.76
C TYR A 81 25.03 3.35 -46.13
N GLY A 82 26.07 3.56 -46.91
CA GLY A 82 27.29 4.21 -46.46
C GLY A 82 28.32 4.30 -47.58
N GLY A 83 28.89 5.47 -47.78
CA GLY A 83 30.00 5.68 -48.73
C GLY A 83 29.84 6.90 -49.64
N GLY A 84 28.80 7.71 -49.45
CA GLY A 84 28.69 8.99 -50.14
C GLY A 84 29.53 10.08 -49.46
N LEU A 85 29.88 11.13 -50.20
CA LEU A 85 30.52 12.33 -49.63
C LEU A 85 29.72 12.90 -48.44
N ILE A 86 28.39 12.77 -48.46
CA ILE A 86 27.49 13.17 -47.37
C ILE A 86 27.81 12.44 -46.06
N ASP A 87 28.14 11.15 -46.10
CA ASP A 87 28.49 10.39 -44.89
C ASP A 87 29.82 10.85 -44.29
N MET A 88 30.78 11.24 -45.15
CA MET A 88 32.04 11.83 -44.69
C MET A 88 31.80 13.19 -44.02
N PHE A 89 30.94 14.05 -44.58
CA PHE A 89 30.55 15.32 -43.95
C PHE A 89 29.82 15.11 -42.63
N MET A 90 28.93 14.12 -42.54
CA MET A 90 28.27 13.78 -41.28
C MET A 90 29.26 13.29 -40.22
N GLY A 91 30.32 12.59 -40.60
CA GLY A 91 31.44 12.25 -39.72
C GLY A 91 32.14 13.49 -39.16
N ILE A 92 32.41 14.50 -40.00
CA ILE A 92 33.06 15.75 -39.58
C ILE A 92 32.16 16.57 -38.65
N ILE A 93 30.86 16.66 -38.95
CA ILE A 93 29.89 17.37 -38.10
C ILE A 93 29.83 16.72 -36.70
N LYS A 94 29.81 15.39 -36.64
CA LYS A 94 29.84 14.65 -35.36
C LYS A 94 31.13 14.90 -34.56
N ILE A 95 32.26 15.09 -35.22
CA ILE A 95 33.51 15.51 -34.55
C ILE A 95 33.38 16.94 -34.04
N GLY A 96 32.73 17.83 -34.80
CA GLY A 96 32.42 19.20 -34.37
C GLY A 96 31.57 19.26 -33.10
N GLU A 97 30.57 18.38 -32.98
CA GLU A 97 29.75 18.27 -31.76
C GLU A 97 30.58 17.92 -30.52
N PHE A 98 31.65 17.13 -30.66
CA PHE A 98 32.56 16.83 -29.54
C PHE A 98 33.26 18.09 -29.03
N PHE A 99 33.66 19.01 -29.92
CA PHE A 99 34.30 20.27 -29.51
C PHE A 99 33.33 21.21 -28.78
N LEU A 100 32.03 21.14 -29.05
CA LEU A 100 31.02 21.91 -28.31
C LEU A 100 30.83 21.41 -26.87
N ILE A 101 31.21 20.17 -26.56
CA ILE A 101 31.14 19.61 -25.20
C ILE A 101 32.27 20.16 -24.31
N ILE A 102 33.44 20.45 -24.87
CA ILE A 102 34.62 20.94 -24.14
C ILE A 102 34.33 22.19 -23.29
N PRO A 103 33.73 23.28 -23.80
CA PRO A 103 33.42 24.45 -22.97
C PRO A 103 32.40 24.14 -21.87
N ASN A 104 31.44 23.24 -22.11
CA ASN A 104 30.47 22.82 -21.09
C ASN A 104 31.15 22.06 -19.95
N ILE A 105 32.11 21.18 -20.25
CA ILE A 105 32.93 20.49 -19.25
C ILE A 105 33.75 21.50 -18.45
N LEU A 106 34.33 22.50 -19.11
CA LEU A 106 35.12 23.53 -18.45
C LEU A 106 34.27 24.37 -17.49
N ILE A 107 33.09 24.83 -17.92
CA ILE A 107 32.14 25.58 -17.07
C ILE A 107 31.71 24.72 -15.88
N TRP A 108 31.40 23.44 -16.11
CA TRP A 108 31.03 22.52 -15.04
C TRP A 108 32.17 22.35 -14.03
N PHE A 109 33.41 22.22 -14.50
CA PHE A 109 34.59 22.12 -13.64
C PHE A 109 34.79 23.36 -12.77
N PHE A 110 34.68 24.57 -13.34
CA PHE A 110 34.75 25.81 -12.57
C PHE A 110 33.64 25.93 -11.53
N LYS A 111 32.40 25.54 -11.86
CA LYS A 111 31.29 25.51 -10.88
C LYS A 111 31.59 24.56 -9.73
N THR A 112 32.15 23.38 -10.02
CA THR A 112 32.55 22.42 -8.99
C THR A 112 33.65 22.97 -8.08
N ILE A 113 34.64 23.67 -8.63
CA ILE A 113 35.69 24.33 -7.81
C ILE A 113 35.08 25.41 -6.93
N LEU A 114 34.25 26.29 -7.48
CA LEU A 114 33.61 27.37 -6.69
C LEU A 114 32.74 26.79 -5.57
N TRP A 115 31.99 25.72 -5.87
CA TRP A 115 31.21 25.00 -4.87
C TRP A 115 32.11 24.42 -3.77
N LEU A 116 33.25 23.81 -4.13
CA LEU A 116 34.20 23.25 -3.16
C LEU A 116 34.80 24.33 -2.25
N VAL A 117 35.13 25.50 -2.81
CA VAL A 117 35.62 26.66 -2.06
C VAL A 117 34.57 27.18 -1.08
N GLN A 118 33.29 27.14 -1.42
CA GLN A 118 32.20 27.50 -0.49
C GLN A 118 31.93 26.40 0.54
N PHE A 119 32.10 25.14 0.14
CA PHE A 119 31.88 23.98 0.99
C PHE A 119 32.89 23.90 2.13
N ILE A 120 34.17 24.20 1.89
CA ILE A 120 35.22 24.09 2.92
C ILE A 120 34.94 24.99 4.15
N PRO A 121 34.69 26.31 4.01
CA PRO A 121 34.34 27.16 5.15
C PRO A 121 33.05 26.73 5.84
N TRP A 122 32.03 26.29 5.07
CA TRP A 122 30.80 25.76 5.63
C TRP A 122 31.05 24.49 6.46
N LEU A 123 31.89 23.57 5.96
CA LEU A 123 32.31 22.36 6.65
C LEU A 123 33.08 22.72 7.92
N CYS A 124 34.02 23.67 7.85
CA CYS A 124 34.75 24.12 9.03
C CYS A 124 33.85 24.78 10.08
N TYR A 125 32.91 25.63 9.65
CA TYR A 125 32.00 26.34 10.56
C TYR A 125 30.95 25.42 11.20
N THR A 126 30.51 24.40 10.47
CA THR A 126 29.44 23.50 10.89
C THR A 126 29.98 22.27 11.61
N PHE A 127 30.96 21.58 11.01
CA PHE A 127 31.52 20.34 11.54
C PHE A 127 32.75 20.54 12.41
N LEU A 128 33.59 21.56 12.20
CA LEU A 128 34.77 21.76 13.05
C LEU A 128 34.52 22.72 14.23
N ASN A 129 33.30 23.23 14.40
CA ASN A 129 32.98 24.01 15.60
C ASN A 129 32.70 23.06 16.77
N PRO A 130 33.62 22.93 17.75
CA PRO A 130 33.48 21.95 18.84
C PRO A 130 32.24 22.22 19.69
N MET A 131 31.80 23.47 19.79
CA MET A 131 30.61 23.83 20.56
C MET A 131 29.32 23.30 19.92
N LYS A 132 29.23 23.33 18.58
CA LYS A 132 28.05 22.80 17.88
C LYS A 132 27.99 21.28 17.97
N ILE A 133 29.11 20.59 17.75
CA ILE A 133 29.17 19.13 17.91
C ILE A 133 28.80 18.74 19.34
N ALA A 134 29.38 19.41 20.35
CA ALA A 134 29.07 19.10 21.74
C ALA A 134 27.58 19.30 22.05
N HIS A 135 26.99 20.42 21.58
CA HIS A 135 25.57 20.69 21.74
C HIS A 135 24.69 19.63 21.05
N ASP A 136 25.01 19.24 19.81
CA ASP A 136 24.24 18.24 19.07
C ASP A 136 24.37 16.83 19.68
N VAL A 137 25.57 16.47 20.17
CA VAL A 137 25.80 15.21 20.89
C VAL A 137 25.04 15.19 22.21
N VAL A 138 25.06 16.28 22.97
CA VAL A 138 24.31 16.39 24.24
C VAL A 138 22.80 16.30 23.97
N ASN A 139 22.28 17.00 22.96
CA ASN A 139 20.86 16.94 22.62
C ASN A 139 20.45 15.54 22.12
N ALA A 140 21.29 14.89 21.31
CA ALA A 140 21.05 13.51 20.89
C ALA A 140 21.03 12.57 22.10
N LEU A 141 21.97 12.73 23.03
CA LEU A 141 22.02 11.94 24.26
C LEU A 141 20.78 12.18 25.14
N LEU A 142 20.37 13.44 25.33
CA LEU A 142 19.16 13.80 26.06
C LEU A 142 17.91 13.21 25.40
N THR A 143 17.83 13.24 24.08
CA THR A 143 16.72 12.64 23.32
C THR A 143 16.67 11.12 23.51
N ILE A 144 17.82 10.45 23.47
CA ILE A 144 17.91 9.01 23.73
C ILE A 144 17.50 8.68 25.17
N MET A 145 17.96 9.45 26.16
CA MET A 145 17.55 9.26 27.55
C MET A 145 16.04 9.48 27.75
N LEU A 146 15.47 10.52 27.14
CA LEU A 146 14.05 10.79 27.22
C LEU A 146 13.23 9.70 26.52
N ALA A 147 13.67 9.22 25.36
CA ALA A 147 13.04 8.08 24.68
C ALA A 147 13.06 6.82 25.54
N LEU A 148 14.19 6.49 26.19
CA LEU A 148 14.29 5.36 27.12
C LEU A 148 13.36 5.52 28.34
N LEU A 149 13.15 6.75 28.82
CA LEU A 149 12.22 7.04 29.91
C LEU A 149 10.75 6.91 29.49
N MET A 150 10.41 7.22 28.23
CA MET A 150 9.03 7.14 27.73
C MET A 150 8.57 5.70 27.49
N VAL A 151 9.46 4.78 27.10
CA VAL A 151 9.12 3.36 26.87
C VAL A 151 8.31 2.71 28.01
N PRO A 152 8.71 2.77 29.29
CA PRO A 152 7.93 2.18 30.38
C PRO A 152 6.60 2.91 30.63
N VAL A 153 6.54 4.23 30.39
CA VAL A 153 5.31 5.02 30.53
C VAL A 153 4.29 4.61 29.47
N ASP A 154 4.72 4.51 28.22
CA ASP A 154 3.89 4.07 27.10
C ASP A 154 3.42 2.63 27.30
N PHE A 155 4.31 1.75 27.79
CA PHE A 155 3.95 0.38 28.15
C PHE A 155 2.87 0.35 29.23
N PHE A 156 3.00 1.17 30.28
CA PHE A 156 2.00 1.27 31.34
C PHE A 156 0.65 1.77 30.81
N PHE A 157 0.64 2.82 29.99
CA PHE A 157 -0.59 3.32 29.38
C PHE A 157 -1.23 2.31 28.43
N ALA A 158 -0.44 1.59 27.64
CA ALA A 158 -0.94 0.52 26.78
C ALA A 158 -1.55 -0.62 27.60
N ALA A 159 -0.90 -1.03 28.69
CA ALA A 159 -1.44 -2.04 29.60
C ALA A 159 -2.73 -1.56 30.29
N ALA A 160 -2.81 -0.28 30.69
CA ALA A 160 -4.00 0.31 31.28
C ALA A 160 -5.17 0.37 30.27
N GLN A 161 -4.91 0.76 29.02
CA GLN A 161 -5.91 0.76 27.94
C GLN A 161 -6.42 -0.65 27.66
N TYR A 162 -5.52 -1.63 27.60
CA TYR A 162 -5.90 -3.04 27.43
C TYR A 162 -6.75 -3.54 28.60
N GLY A 163 -6.36 -3.19 29.83
CA GLY A 163 -7.14 -3.49 31.04
C GLY A 163 -8.53 -2.85 31.03
N ALA A 164 -8.64 -1.60 30.58
CA ALA A 164 -9.92 -0.91 30.43
C ALA A 164 -10.82 -1.60 29.39
N HIS A 165 -10.26 -2.07 28.27
CA HIS A 165 -11.02 -2.78 27.24
C HIS A 165 -11.50 -4.16 27.71
N ILE A 166 -10.70 -4.87 28.51
CA ILE A 166 -11.14 -6.12 29.17
C ILE A 166 -12.25 -5.80 30.17
N LEU A 167 -12.09 -4.75 30.97
CA LEU A 167 -13.09 -4.34 31.94
C LEU A 167 -14.39 -3.95 31.25
N GLU A 168 -14.36 -3.24 30.13
CA GLU A 168 -15.54 -2.93 29.31
C GLU A 168 -16.25 -4.19 28.82
N PHE A 169 -15.50 -5.19 28.35
CA PHE A 169 -16.06 -6.49 27.97
C PHE A 169 -16.72 -7.21 29.16
N MET A 170 -16.09 -7.19 30.34
CA MET A 170 -16.68 -7.82 31.53
C MET A 170 -17.89 -7.04 32.06
N MET A 171 -17.82 -5.71 32.07
CA MET A 171 -18.90 -4.85 32.56
C MET A 171 -20.11 -4.88 31.62
N SER A 172 -19.92 -4.91 30.30
CA SER A 172 -21.04 -5.04 29.35
C SER A 172 -21.83 -6.34 29.54
N GLY A 173 -21.14 -7.47 29.79
CA GLY A 173 -21.76 -8.77 30.05
C GLY A 173 -22.36 -8.93 31.45
N VAL A 174 -21.70 -8.43 32.49
CA VAL A 174 -22.13 -8.60 33.90
C VAL A 174 -23.17 -7.57 34.32
N TRP A 175 -23.09 -6.33 33.81
CA TRP A 175 -23.96 -5.23 34.24
C TRP A 175 -25.14 -4.99 33.31
N GLY A 176 -25.30 -5.81 32.25
CA GLY A 176 -26.45 -5.74 31.33
C GLY A 176 -26.60 -4.40 30.62
N TRP A 177 -25.54 -3.59 30.57
CA TRP A 177 -25.56 -2.25 29.98
C TRP A 177 -25.76 -2.32 28.45
N ASP A 178 -25.51 -3.48 27.84
CA ASP A 178 -25.74 -3.73 26.42
C ASP A 178 -26.55 -5.00 26.11
N GLN A 179 -27.72 -5.16 26.74
CA GLN A 179 -28.82 -5.85 26.04
C GLN A 179 -29.65 -4.85 25.24
N SER A 180 -29.00 -3.92 24.53
CA SER A 180 -29.67 -3.00 23.60
C SER A 180 -29.81 -3.58 22.20
N ASN A 181 -29.42 -4.83 21.97
CA ASN A 181 -29.67 -5.57 20.73
C ASN A 181 -31.14 -5.99 20.58
N LEU A 182 -32.07 -5.12 21.01
CA LEU A 182 -33.45 -5.17 20.56
C LEU A 182 -33.44 -4.84 19.08
N THR A 183 -33.85 -5.80 18.27
CA THR A 183 -33.98 -5.60 16.83
C THR A 183 -34.97 -4.45 16.56
N ALA A 184 -34.86 -3.81 15.39
CA ALA A 184 -35.84 -2.79 14.99
C ALA A 184 -37.29 -3.33 14.98
N ILE A 185 -37.45 -4.65 14.91
CA ILE A 185 -38.72 -5.37 14.98
C ILE A 185 -39.24 -5.36 16.43
N ASP A 186 -38.39 -5.67 17.41
CA ASP A 186 -38.76 -5.64 18.83
C ASP A 186 -39.15 -4.24 19.28
N LYS A 187 -38.39 -3.22 18.90
CA LYS A 187 -38.70 -1.80 19.18
C LYS A 187 -40.05 -1.36 18.59
N ASN A 188 -40.49 -2.00 17.51
CA ASN A 188 -41.75 -1.69 16.85
C ASN A 188 -42.93 -2.55 17.31
N SER A 189 -42.71 -3.56 18.15
CA SER A 189 -43.76 -4.42 18.64
C SER A 189 -44.77 -3.65 19.50
N ASP A 190 -46.02 -4.11 19.46
CA ASP A 190 -47.13 -3.55 20.22
C ASP A 190 -46.86 -3.50 21.74
N TYR A 191 -46.00 -4.39 22.23
CA TYR A 191 -45.58 -4.43 23.63
C TYR A 191 -44.89 -3.13 24.06
N PHE A 192 -43.94 -2.61 23.27
CA PHE A 192 -43.24 -1.36 23.59
C PHE A 192 -44.11 -0.11 23.34
N LYS A 193 -45.01 -0.16 22.35
CA LYS A 193 -45.88 0.98 22.02
C LYS A 193 -47.07 1.14 22.98
N LYS A 194 -47.60 0.04 23.53
CA LYS A 194 -48.78 0.06 24.42
C LYS A 194 -48.42 0.21 25.90
N SER A 195 -47.19 -0.11 26.32
CA SER A 195 -46.77 0.06 27.71
C SER A 195 -46.63 1.55 28.05
N LYS A 196 -47.52 2.08 28.88
CA LYS A 196 -47.42 3.45 29.42
C LYS A 196 -46.21 3.60 30.34
N ASP A 197 -45.81 2.52 31.02
CA ASP A 197 -44.76 2.51 32.04
C ASP A 197 -43.34 2.54 31.45
N CYS A 198 -43.23 2.34 30.13
CA CYS A 198 -41.97 2.40 29.40
C CYS A 198 -41.67 3.74 28.73
N ARG A 199 -42.56 4.75 28.88
CA ARG A 199 -42.25 6.09 28.39
C ARG A 199 -41.16 6.70 29.27
N ASP A 200 -40.07 7.12 28.65
CA ASP A 200 -38.95 7.82 29.29
C ASP A 200 -38.11 7.00 30.30
N LYS A 201 -38.34 5.68 30.43
CA LYS A 201 -37.52 4.76 31.26
C LYS A 201 -36.80 3.72 30.38
N LYS A 202 -35.65 3.19 30.84
CA LYS A 202 -35.00 2.02 30.19
C LYS A 202 -35.82 0.77 30.53
N CYS A 203 -36.63 0.29 29.60
CA CYS A 203 -37.44 -0.91 29.82
C CYS A 203 -36.66 -2.20 29.58
N TYR A 204 -36.43 -2.94 30.66
CA TYR A 204 -35.89 -4.30 30.63
C TYR A 204 -37.05 -5.27 30.41
N LEU A 205 -36.95 -6.14 29.39
CA LEU A 205 -37.93 -7.20 29.15
C LEU A 205 -37.86 -8.24 30.27
N SER A 206 -38.81 -8.22 31.20
CA SER A 206 -39.09 -9.38 32.06
C SER A 206 -40.53 -9.82 31.81
N LYS A 207 -40.70 -11.07 31.38
CA LYS A 207 -42.02 -11.68 31.06
C LYS A 207 -42.99 -11.67 32.25
N ASN A 208 -42.48 -11.46 33.47
CA ASN A 208 -43.22 -11.55 34.73
C ASN A 208 -43.26 -10.23 35.52
N ASN A 209 -43.01 -9.06 34.91
CA ASN A 209 -42.95 -7.75 35.61
C ASN A 209 -41.99 -7.72 36.82
N THR A 210 -41.00 -8.60 36.85
CA THR A 210 -40.00 -8.65 37.92
C THR A 210 -38.75 -7.88 37.51
N VAL A 211 -38.20 -7.11 38.44
CA VAL A 211 -36.91 -6.43 38.23
C VAL A 211 -35.79 -7.46 38.01
N PRO A 212 -34.93 -7.26 37.00
CA PRO A 212 -33.84 -8.18 36.72
C PRO A 212 -32.87 -8.25 37.91
N PHE A 213 -32.34 -9.44 38.17
CA PHE A 213 -31.45 -9.71 39.29
C PHE A 213 -30.21 -8.78 39.32
N SER A 214 -29.72 -8.35 38.16
CA SER A 214 -28.59 -7.41 38.05
C SER A 214 -28.89 -6.04 38.67
N ILE A 215 -30.12 -5.52 38.52
CA ILE A 215 -30.52 -4.24 39.13
C ILE A 215 -30.63 -4.39 40.64
N LEU A 216 -31.20 -5.50 41.12
CA LEU A 216 -31.29 -5.80 42.55
C LEU A 216 -29.91 -5.97 43.19
N LEU A 217 -28.98 -6.63 42.50
CA LEU A 217 -27.60 -6.78 42.96
C LEU A 217 -26.86 -5.45 42.92
N GLY A 218 -27.11 -4.63 41.89
CA GLY A 218 -26.60 -3.26 41.77
C GLY A 218 -27.08 -2.34 42.90
N THR A 219 -28.37 -2.40 43.28
CA THR A 219 -28.92 -1.61 44.40
C THR A 219 -28.34 -2.03 45.75
N ILE A 220 -28.05 -3.32 45.94
CA ILE A 220 -27.39 -3.82 47.15
C ILE A 220 -25.93 -3.38 47.19
N ILE A 221 -25.17 -3.50 46.10
CA ILE A 221 -23.74 -3.12 46.14
C ILE A 221 -23.56 -1.60 46.22
N CYS A 222 -24.33 -0.85 45.43
CA CYS A 222 -24.24 0.60 45.34
C CYS A 222 -25.63 1.19 45.02
N PRO A 223 -26.41 1.61 46.04
CA PRO A 223 -27.78 2.13 45.85
C PRO A 223 -27.94 3.18 44.74
N PRO A 224 -27.07 4.22 44.61
CA PRO A 224 -27.23 5.22 43.54
C PRO A 224 -27.00 4.63 42.14
N LEU A 225 -26.20 3.57 42.03
CA LEU A 225 -25.94 2.89 40.76
C LEU A 225 -27.14 2.06 40.30
N GLY A 226 -27.86 1.42 41.23
CA GLY A 226 -29.12 0.75 40.92
C GLY A 226 -30.22 1.73 40.46
N VAL A 227 -30.32 2.91 41.07
CA VAL A 227 -31.22 3.98 40.60
C VAL A 227 -30.83 4.48 39.21
N PHE A 228 -29.53 4.63 38.94
CA PHE A 228 -29.02 4.98 37.60
C PHE A 228 -29.33 3.91 36.54
N MET A 229 -29.35 2.64 36.88
CA MET A 229 -29.72 1.57 35.93
C MET A 229 -31.18 1.65 35.47
N VAL A 230 -32.09 2.05 36.35
CA VAL A 230 -33.54 2.13 36.04
C VAL A 230 -33.86 3.42 35.29
N TYR A 231 -33.41 4.56 35.79
CA TYR A 231 -33.79 5.88 35.26
C TYR A 231 -32.76 6.50 34.32
N GLY A 232 -31.53 5.99 34.28
CA GLY A 232 -30.44 6.60 33.51
C GLY A 232 -30.19 8.05 33.90
N PHE A 233 -29.84 8.88 32.91
CA PHE A 233 -29.61 10.31 33.12
C PHE A 233 -30.89 11.13 33.38
N THR A 234 -32.09 10.61 33.05
CA THR A 234 -33.35 11.33 33.29
C THR A 234 -33.69 11.46 34.77
N GLY A 235 -33.22 10.51 35.60
CA GLY A 235 -33.41 10.50 37.05
C GLY A 235 -32.24 11.08 37.86
N TRP A 236 -31.43 11.98 37.30
CA TRP A 236 -30.22 12.50 37.96
C TRP A 236 -30.46 13.07 39.37
N LEU A 237 -31.62 13.70 39.60
CA LEU A 237 -31.99 14.24 40.91
C LEU A 237 -32.20 13.11 41.94
N ASN A 238 -32.88 12.02 41.55
CA ASN A 238 -33.06 10.84 42.39
C ASN A 238 -31.72 10.14 42.69
N ILE A 239 -30.80 10.13 41.73
CA ILE A 239 -29.44 9.59 41.93
C ILE A 239 -28.68 10.44 42.94
N LEU A 240 -28.78 11.77 42.83
CA LEU A 240 -28.11 12.69 43.76
C LEU A 240 -28.68 12.60 45.18
N ILE A 241 -30.02 12.50 45.33
CA ILE A 241 -30.64 12.26 46.63
C ILE A 241 -30.18 10.92 47.20
N CYS A 242 -30.21 9.85 46.40
CA CYS A 242 -29.75 8.54 46.84
C CYS A 242 -28.27 8.57 47.27
N LEU A 243 -27.41 9.26 46.51
CA LEU A 243 -26.00 9.44 46.84
C LEU A 243 -25.80 10.16 48.17
N VAL A 244 -26.48 11.30 48.37
CA VAL A 244 -26.42 12.06 49.64
C VAL A 244 -26.92 11.20 50.80
N LEU A 245 -28.04 10.50 50.65
CA LEU A 245 -28.57 9.59 51.66
C LEU A 245 -27.57 8.47 51.98
N THR A 246 -26.96 7.83 50.97
CA THR A 246 -25.97 6.77 51.20
C THR A 246 -24.69 7.25 51.88
N VAL A 247 -24.26 8.49 51.62
CA VAL A 247 -23.10 9.11 52.28
C VAL A 247 -23.39 9.40 53.75
N ILE A 248 -24.61 9.83 54.08
CA ILE A 248 -25.04 10.09 55.46
C ILE A 248 -25.27 8.75 56.20
N PHE A 249 -26.07 7.85 55.63
CA PHE A 249 -26.31 6.49 56.11
C PHE A 249 -26.69 5.55 54.96
N TYR A 250 -25.96 4.45 54.81
CA TYR A 250 -26.19 3.49 53.73
C TYR A 250 -27.61 2.88 53.73
N PHE A 251 -28.16 2.53 54.90
CA PHE A 251 -29.48 1.87 55.02
C PHE A 251 -30.68 2.70 54.49
N PRO A 252 -30.86 3.99 54.87
CA PRO A 252 -31.92 4.81 54.29
C PRO A 252 -31.73 5.07 52.79
N GLY A 253 -30.49 5.17 52.31
CA GLY A 253 -30.21 5.25 50.86
C GLY A 253 -30.65 4.01 50.09
N LEU A 254 -30.44 2.82 50.68
CA LEU A 254 -30.89 1.54 50.11
C LEU A 254 -32.42 1.42 50.09
N ILE A 255 -33.13 1.78 51.17
CA ILE A 255 -34.60 1.77 51.21
C ILE A 255 -35.17 2.71 50.16
N TYR A 256 -34.59 3.92 50.05
CA TYR A 256 -34.98 4.90 49.05
C TYR A 256 -34.76 4.38 47.61
N ALA A 257 -33.62 3.76 47.33
CA ALA A 257 -33.35 3.15 46.04
C ALA A 257 -34.34 2.03 45.71
N MET A 258 -34.65 1.15 46.66
CA MET A 258 -35.66 0.10 46.48
C MET A 258 -37.06 0.68 46.23
N LEU A 259 -37.48 1.67 47.02
CA LEU A 259 -38.78 2.33 46.84
C LEU A 259 -38.91 2.94 45.44
N ILE A 260 -37.85 3.57 44.94
CA ILE A 260 -37.81 4.15 43.60
C ILE A 260 -37.79 3.07 42.50
N VAL A 261 -37.02 2.00 42.68
CA VAL A 261 -36.93 0.91 41.68
C VAL A 261 -38.25 0.14 41.55
N TYR A 262 -39.03 0.04 42.63
CA TYR A 262 -40.34 -0.64 42.66
C TYR A 262 -41.55 0.27 42.36
N ASN A 263 -41.34 1.56 42.03
CA ASN A 263 -42.38 2.57 41.76
C ASN A 263 -42.48 2.97 40.28
#